data_AF-A0A9D2UCV0-F1
#
_entry.id   AF-A0A9D2UCV0-F1
#
_cell.length_a   1.000
_cell.length_b   1.000
_cell.length_c   1.000
_cell.angle_alpha   90.00
_cell.angle_beta   90.00
_cell.angle_gamma   90.00
#
_symmetry.space_group_name_H-M   'P 1'
#
loop_
_entity.id
_entity.type
_entity.pdbx_description
1 polymer ?
#
loop_
_entity_poly.entity_id
_entity_poly.type
_entity_poly.pdbx_seq_one_letter_code
_entity_poly.pdbx_strand_id
1 'polypeptide(L)' 'MSMSLYLGMGSILIGFIFFGTAFYSFHAQKPKNVIILLFSIAIVFMTIIPVTLAVGWASINK' A
#
# COMPACT_ATOMS: atom_id res chain seq x y z
N MET A 1 -15.06 8.88 -14.77
CA MET A 1 -13.84 8.41 -14.07
C MET A 1 -14.05 6.93 -13.74
N SER A 2 -13.18 6.01 -14.18
CA SER A 2 -13.47 4.56 -14.14
C SER A 2 -13.33 3.99 -12.72
N MET A 3 -14.08 2.92 -12.43
CA MET A 3 -14.06 2.18 -11.15
C MET A 3 -12.63 1.76 -10.74
N SER A 4 -11.79 1.40 -11.71
CA SER A 4 -10.41 0.96 -11.50
C SER A 4 -9.50 2.04 -10.93
N LEU A 5 -9.72 3.30 -11.31
CA LEU A 5 -8.96 4.43 -10.77
C LEU A 5 -9.29 4.67 -9.29
N TYR A 6 -10.56 4.57 -8.91
CA TYR A 6 -10.96 4.69 -7.50
C TYR A 6 -10.40 3.55 -6.64
N LEU A 7 -10.38 2.31 -7.17
CA LEU A 7 -9.73 1.17 -6.49
C LEU A 7 -8.23 1.38 -6.33
N GLY A 8 -7.54 1.84 -7.38
CA GLY A 8 -6.10 2.12 -7.33
C GLY A 8 -5.77 3.21 -6.32
N MET A 9 -6.48 4.34 -6.39
CA MET A 9 -6.31 5.47 -5.46
C MET A 9 -6.60 5.05 -4.02
N GLY A 10 -7.69 4.33 -3.76
CA GLY A 10 -8.06 3.85 -2.43
C GLY A 10 -7.03 2.89 -1.83
N SER A 11 -6.47 2.00 -2.65
CA SER A 11 -5.46 1.04 -2.19
C SER A 11 -4.14 1.72 -1.81
N ILE A 12 -3.71 2.72 -2.60
CA ILE A 12 -2.53 3.55 -2.29
C ILE A 12 -2.75 4.34 -1.00
N LEU A 13 -3.95 4.89 -0.79
CA LEU A 13 -4.31 5.64 0.42
C LEU A 13 -4.19 4.76 1.68
N ILE A 14 -4.67 3.51 1.61
CA ILE A 14 -4.52 2.52 2.67
C ILE A 14 -3.03 2.20 2.89
N GLY A 15 -2.25 2.01 1.83
CA GLY A 15 -0.81 1.83 1.93
C GLY A 15 -0.09 2.97 2.65
N PHE A 16 -0.53 4.23 2.44
CA PHE A 16 0.05 5.41 3.08
C PHE A 16 -0.28 5.46 4.57
N ILE A 17 -1.49 5.03 4.95
CA ILE A 17 -1.89 4.93 6.35
C ILE A 17 -1.02 3.91 7.08
N PHE A 18 -0.82 2.72 6.49
CA PHE A 18 0.08 1.70 7.05
C PHE A 18 1.53 2.17 7.14
N PHE A 19 2.01 2.89 6.13
CA PHE A 19 3.34 3.49 6.15
C PHE A 19 3.49 4.54 7.27
N GLY A 20 2.49 5.42 7.41
CA GLY A 20 2.44 6.42 8.48
C GLY A 20 2.37 5.80 9.88
N THR A 21 1.62 4.71 10.06
CA THR A 21 1.57 3.97 11.33
C THR A 21 2.87 3.21 11.61
N ALA A 22 3.57 2.71 10.58
CA ALA A 22 4.91 2.17 10.73
C ALA A 22 5.90 3.24 11.23
N PHE A 23 5.81 4.45 10.66
CA PHE A 23 6.66 5.59 11.06
C PHE A 23 6.33 6.10 12.46
N TYR A 24 5.04 6.16 12.82
CA TYR A 24 4.61 6.47 14.18
C TYR A 24 5.09 5.42 15.19
N SER A 25 5.03 4.13 14.83
CA SER A 25 5.56 3.06 15.67
C SER A 25 7.08 3.16 15.85
N PHE A 26 7.80 3.64 14.83
CA PHE A 26 9.23 3.95 14.94
C PHE A 26 9.48 5.13 15.88
N HIS A 27 8.68 6.18 15.80
CA HIS A 27 8.77 7.33 16.72
C HIS A 27 8.44 6.96 18.17
N ALA A 28 7.45 6.09 18.38
CA ALA A 28 7.04 5.61 19.69
C ALA A 28 7.99 4.55 20.31
N GLN A 29 9.18 4.34 19.73
CA GLN A 29 10.17 3.33 20.14
C GLN A 29 9.57 1.93 20.36
N LYS A 30 8.57 1.56 19.55
CA LYS A 30 8.02 0.20 19.56
C LYS A 30 9.11 -0.79 19.14
N PRO A 31 9.01 -2.06 19.56
CA PRO A 31 9.97 -3.08 19.18
C PRO A 31 10.17 -3.13 17.67
N LYS A 32 11.44 -3.22 17.23
CA LYS A 32 11.86 -3.23 15.81
C LYS A 32 11.05 -4.20 14.95
N ASN A 33 10.67 -5.35 15.50
CA ASN A 33 9.86 -6.35 14.81
C ASN A 33 8.50 -5.82 14.36
N VAL A 34 7.85 -4.97 15.16
CA VAL A 34 6.54 -4.39 14.84
C VAL A 34 6.67 -3.38 13.70
N ILE A 35 7.72 -2.55 13.74
CA ILE A 35 8.00 -1.54 12.72
C ILE A 35 8.29 -2.21 11.38
N ILE A 36 9.14 -3.23 11.36
CA ILE A 36 9.50 -3.98 10.14
C ILE A 36 8.28 -4.70 9.55
N LEU A 37 7.43 -5.29 10.40
CA LEU A 37 6.22 -5.98 9.94
C LEU A 37 5.20 -5.00 9.36
N LEU A 38 4.92 -3.89 10.03
CA LEU A 38 4.03 -2.84 9.50
C LEU A 38 4.57 -2.23 8.21
N PHE A 39 5.89 -1.99 8.14
CA PHE A 39 6.54 -1.45 6.96
C PHE A 39 6.48 -2.42 5.76
N SER A 40 6.70 -3.71 6.01
CA SER A 40 6.58 -4.75 4.97
C SER A 40 5.15 -4.85 4.44
N ILE A 41 4.15 -4.79 5.33
CA ILE A 41 2.73 -4.77 4.93
C ILE A 41 2.40 -3.51 4.12
N ALA A 42 2.91 -2.34 4.54
CA ALA A 42 2.72 -1.09 3.82
C ALA A 42 3.26 -1.17 2.39
N ILE A 43 4.45 -1.74 2.20
CA ILE A 43 5.03 -1.95 0.87
C ILE A 43 4.13 -2.84 0.02
N VAL A 44 3.62 -3.96 0.55
CA VAL A 44 2.74 -4.87 -0.20
C VAL A 44 1.48 -4.14 -0.69
N PHE A 45 0.82 -3.37 0.17
CA PHE A 45 -0.36 -2.58 -0.21
C PHE A 45 -0.03 -1.46 -1.21
N MET A 46 1.16 -0.87 -1.11
CA MET A 46 1.62 0.20 -2.01
C MET A 46 2.16 -0.27 -3.36
N THR A 47 2.61 -1.51 -3.46
CA THR A 47 3.30 -2.01 -4.66
C THR A 47 2.49 -3.10 -5.32
N ILE A 48 2.27 -4.22 -4.64
CA ILE A 48 1.62 -5.40 -5.22
C ILE A 48 0.22 -5.04 -5.70
N ILE A 49 -0.59 -4.36 -4.89
CA ILE A 49 -1.99 -4.10 -5.26
C ILE A 49 -2.10 -3.11 -6.43
N PRO A 50 -1.54 -1.90 -6.38
CA PRO A 50 -1.64 -0.96 -7.50
C PRO A 50 -0.91 -1.46 -8.76
N VAL A 51 0.20 -2.19 -8.64
CA VAL A 51 0.87 -2.80 -9.80
C VAL A 51 0.00 -3.88 -10.44
N THR A 52 -0.60 -4.77 -9.64
CA THR A 52 -1.47 -5.84 -10.17
C THR A 52 -2.72 -5.25 -10.82
N LEU A 53 -3.32 -4.21 -10.22
CA LEU A 53 -4.43 -3.49 -10.82
C LEU A 53 -4.01 -2.80 -12.12
N ALA A 54 -2.85 -2.13 -12.16
CA ALA A 54 -2.38 -1.45 -13.36
C ALA A 54 -2.04 -2.42 -14.49
N VAL A 55 -1.30 -3.49 -14.21
CA VAL A 55 -0.89 -4.51 -15.19
C VAL A 55 -2.10 -5.31 -15.66
N GLY A 56 -3.00 -5.71 -14.75
CA GLY A 56 -4.23 -6.41 -15.11
C GLY A 56 -5.14 -5.56 -15.97
N TRP A 57 -5.29 -4.27 -15.65
CA TRP A 57 -6.12 -3.36 -16.45
C TRP A 57 -5.49 -3.03 -17.80
N ALA A 58 -4.16 -2.93 -17.88
CA ALA A 58 -3.43 -2.79 -19.13
C ALA A 58 -3.54 -4.05 -20.01
N SER A 59 -3.57 -5.24 -19.43
CA SER A 59 -3.73 -6.49 -20.18
C SER A 59 -5.16 -6.70 -20.69
N ILE A 60 -6.18 -6.16 -20.01
CA ILE A 60 -7.59 -6.26 -20.43
C ILE A 60 -7.92 -5.24 -21.53
N ASN A 61 -7.30 -4.06 -21.54
CA ASN A 61 -7.51 -3.02 -22.55
C ASN A 61 -6.51 -3.09 -23.73
N LYS A 62 -5.88 -4.25 -23.93
CA LYS A 62 -4.98 -4.52 -25.05
C LYS A 62 -5.72 -5.31 -26.13
#